data_AF-W1XZI9-F1
#
_entry.id   AF-W1XZI9-F1
#
_cell.length_a   1.000
_cell.length_b   1.000
_cell.length_c   1.000
_cell.angle_alpha   90.00
_cell.angle_beta   90.00
_cell.angle_gamma   90.00
#
_symmetry.space_group_name_H-M   'P 1'
#
loop_
_entity.id
_entity.type
_entity.pdbx_description
1 polymer ?
#
loop_
_entity_poly.entity_id
_entity_poly.type
_entity_poly.pdbx_seq_one_letter_code
_entity_poly.pdbx_strand_id
1 'polypeptide(L)' 'YYLDPTTATMQTGWKQLGNKWYYLRSLGAMATGWYQEGSTWYYLDQSNGDMKTGWQYLGNKWYYLRSSGAMA' A
#
# COMPACT_ATOMS: atom_id res chain seq x y z
N TYR A 1 -10.74 6.55 10.26
CA TYR A 1 -11.72 6.34 9.18
C TYR A 1 -11.92 7.67 8.45
N TYR A 2 -11.52 7.78 7.19
CA TYR A 2 -11.78 8.94 6.34
C TYR A 2 -13.06 8.66 5.54
N LEU A 3 -14.16 9.35 5.86
CA LEU A 3 -15.42 9.26 5.11
C LEU A 3 -15.76 10.66 4.60
N ASP A 4 -15.86 10.79 3.27
CA ASP A 4 -16.44 11.94 2.58
C ASP A 4 -17.95 11.67 2.38
N PRO A 5 -18.85 12.58 2.82
CA PRO A 5 -20.28 12.28 2.96
C PRO A 5 -21.10 12.39 1.66
N THR A 6 -20.51 12.66 0.49
CA THR A 6 -21.31 13.09 -0.68
C THR A 6 -21.50 12.08 -1.81
N THR A 7 -20.84 10.91 -1.80
CA THR A 7 -21.00 9.94 -2.91
C THR A 7 -21.22 8.47 -2.54
N ALA A 8 -21.16 8.08 -1.26
CA ALA A 8 -21.27 6.67 -0.83
C ALA A 8 -20.33 5.68 -1.57
N THR A 9 -19.33 6.19 -2.29
CA THR A 9 -18.32 5.38 -2.96
C THR A 9 -17.18 5.18 -2.00
N MET A 10 -17.07 3.97 -1.44
CA MET A 10 -15.93 3.59 -0.63
C MET A 10 -14.66 3.82 -1.45
N GLN A 11 -13.73 4.62 -0.91
CA GLN A 11 -12.45 4.87 -1.57
C GLN A 11 -11.68 3.54 -1.63
N THR A 12 -11.42 3.05 -2.83
CA THR A 12 -10.66 1.83 -3.09
C THR A 12 -9.44 2.15 -3.96
N GLY A 13 -8.41 1.32 -3.90
CA GLY A 13 -7.18 1.46 -4.67
C GLY A 13 -6.11 2.29 -3.96
N TRP A 14 -5.10 2.68 -4.73
CA TRP A 14 -3.98 3.49 -4.25
C TRP A 14 -4.45 4.89 -3.85
N LYS A 15 -4.10 5.29 -2.62
CA LYS A 15 -4.39 6.59 -2.06
C LYS A 15 -3.11 7.22 -1.51
N GLN A 16 -2.82 8.42 -1.96
CA GLN A 16 -1.76 9.24 -1.38
C GLN A 16 -2.34 10.10 -0.25
N LEU A 17 -1.77 10.01 0.95
CA LEU A 17 -2.07 10.87 2.09
C LEU A 17 -0.77 11.55 2.51
N GLY A 18 -0.67 12.85 2.25
CA GLY A 18 0.59 13.59 2.39
C GLY A 18 1.67 13.04 1.46
N ASN A 19 2.82 12.66 2.02
CA ASN A 19 3.95 12.09 1.26
C ASN A 19 3.98 10.56 1.26
N LYS A 20 2.89 9.90 1.67
CA LYS A 20 2.83 8.45 1.83
C LYS A 20 1.71 7.84 0.97
N TRP A 21 1.98 6.66 0.45
CA TRP A 21 1.02 5.88 -0.32
C TRP A 21 0.45 4.76 0.54
N TYR A 22 -0.85 4.51 0.35
CA TYR A 22 -1.62 3.46 1.01
C TYR A 22 -2.46 2.77 -0.05
N TYR A 23 -2.81 1.51 0.18
CA TYR A 23 -3.77 0.82 -0.66
C TYR A 23 -5.03 0.50 0.15
N LEU A 24 -6.19 0.92 -0.36
CA LEU A 24 -7.49 0.62 0.23
C LEU A 24 -8.12 -0.54 -0.53
N ARG A 25 -8.37 -1.65 0.16
CA ARG A 25 -9.08 -2.82 -0.36
C ARG A 25 -10.58 -2.51 -0.51
N SER A 26 -11.30 -3.45 -1.11
CA SER A 26 -12.77 -3.45 -1.07
C SER A 26 -13.26 -3.24 0.36
N LEU A 27 -14.34 -2.48 0.51
CA LEU A 27 -14.88 -2.02 1.79
C LEU A 27 -14.04 -0.97 2.54
N GLY A 28 -13.06 -0.33 1.88
CA GLY A 28 -12.27 0.77 2.46
C GLY A 28 -11.25 0.33 3.52
N ALA A 29 -11.03 -0.98 3.67
CA ALA A 29 -10.05 -1.52 4.58
C ALA A 29 -8.62 -1.26 4.07
N MET A 30 -7.76 -0.69 4.90
CA MET A 30 -6.35 -0.47 4.56
C MET A 30 -5.61 -1.80 4.41
N ALA A 31 -4.89 -1.98 3.31
CA ALA A 31 -4.01 -3.13 3.13
C ALA A 31 -2.70 -2.94 3.89
N THR A 32 -2.19 -4.04 4.42
CA THR A 32 -0.87 -4.14 5.04
C THR A 32 -0.17 -5.39 4.50
N GLY A 33 1.16 -5.44 4.63
CA GLY A 33 2.00 -6.52 4.12
C GLY A 33 2.15 -6.50 2.60
N TRP A 34 2.43 -7.69 2.04
CA TRP A 34 2.59 -7.86 0.61
C TRP A 34 1.27 -7.70 -0.13
N TYR A 35 1.29 -6.88 -1.18
CA TYR A 35 0.17 -6.66 -2.07
C TYR A 35 0.63 -6.86 -3.52
N GLN A 36 -0.13 -7.64 -4.29
CA GLN A 36 0.16 -7.91 -5.69
C GLN A 36 -0.90 -7.24 -6.56
N GLU A 37 -0.46 -6.42 -7.51
CA GLU A 37 -1.30 -5.80 -8.53
C GLU A 37 -0.82 -6.28 -9.90
N GLY A 38 -1.62 -7.14 -10.54
CA GLY A 38 -1.20 -7.85 -11.75
C GLY A 38 0.04 -8.71 -11.49
N SER A 39 1.15 -8.40 -12.16
CA SER A 39 2.44 -9.07 -11.97
C SER A 39 3.40 -8.33 -11.04
N THR A 40 3.01 -7.18 -10.51
CA THR A 40 3.88 -6.32 -9.69
C THR A 40 3.57 -6.49 -8.21
N TRP A 41 4.62 -6.64 -7.40
CA TRP A 41 4.50 -6.70 -5.95
C TRP A 41 4.82 -5.35 -5.31
N TYR A 42 4.10 -5.04 -4.25
CA TYR A 42 4.28 -3.88 -3.39
C TYR A 42 4.30 -4.35 -1.95
N TYR A 43 5.00 -3.63 -1.08
CA TYR A 43 4.98 -3.90 0.35
C TYR A 43 4.43 -2.69 1.10
N LEU A 44 3.36 -2.92 1.84
CA LEU A 44 2.75 -1.97 2.75
C LEU A 44 3.18 -2.34 4.17
N ASP A 45 3.60 -1.34 4.93
CA ASP A 45 4.04 -1.51 6.30
C ASP A 45 2.96 -2.20 7.14
N GLN A 46 3.38 -3.16 7.96
CA GLN A 46 2.46 -4.02 8.69
C GLN A 46 1.74 -3.30 9.83
N SER A 47 2.35 -2.24 10.38
CA SER A 47 1.84 -1.50 11.52
C SER A 47 0.95 -0.34 11.09
N ASN A 48 1.29 0.34 10.00
CA ASN A 48 0.62 1.58 9.61
C ASN A 48 0.13 1.63 8.14
N GLY A 49 0.41 0.62 7.32
CA GLY A 49 -0.04 0.53 5.93
C GLY A 49 0.71 1.41 4.93
N ASP A 50 1.77 2.10 5.37
CA ASP A 50 2.59 2.94 4.50
C ASP A 50 3.30 2.09 3.44
N MET A 51 3.19 2.44 2.17
CA MET A 51 3.97 1.81 1.10
C MET A 51 5.47 2.06 1.32
N LYS A 52 6.25 0.97 1.33
CA LYS A 52 7.70 1.03 1.43
C LYS A 52 8.35 1.19 0.05
N THR A 53 9.52 1.81 0.05
CA THR A 53 10.44 1.92 -1.08
C THR A 53 11.85 1.59 -0.62
N GLY A 54 12.77 1.33 -1.54
CA GLY A 54 14.15 0.96 -1.25
C GLY A 54 14.30 -0.49 -0.74
N TRP A 55 15.44 -0.77 -0.12
CA TRP A 55 15.76 -2.09 0.44
C TRP A 55 14.95 -2.37 1.70
N GLN A 56 14.27 -3.52 1.72
CA GLN A 56 13.49 -4.01 2.85
C GLN A 56 13.98 -5.39 3.27
N TYR A 57 14.30 -5.57 4.55
CA TYR A 57 14.66 -6.86 5.12
C TYR A 57 13.43 -7.48 5.77
N LEU A 58 12.87 -8.51 5.14
CA LEU A 58 11.59 -9.11 5.51
C LEU A 58 11.73 -10.63 5.52
N GLY A 59 11.36 -11.28 6.64
CA GLY A 59 11.37 -12.75 6.74
C GLY A 59 12.71 -13.38 6.37
N ASN A 60 13.81 -12.76 6.81
CA ASN A 60 15.18 -13.20 6.55
C ASN A 60 15.64 -13.12 5.07
N LYS A 61 14.98 -12.29 4.26
CA LYS A 61 15.33 -12.02 2.86
C LYS A 61 15.31 -10.51 2.59
N TRP A 62 16.16 -10.08 1.66
CA TRP A 62 16.16 -8.71 1.16
C TRP A 62 15.29 -8.59 -0.08
N TYR A 63 14.47 -7.55 -0.12
CA TYR A 63 13.65 -7.17 -1.27
C TYR A 63 13.94 -5.72 -1.61
N TYR A 64 14.03 -5.42 -2.90
CA TYR A 64 14.19 -4.04 -3.35
C TYR A 64 12.89 -3.54 -3.97
N LEU A 65 12.37 -2.45 -3.42
CA LEU A 65 11.19 -1.75 -3.92
C LEU A 65 11.66 -0.48 -4.62
N ARG A 66 11.22 -0.25 -5.86
CA ARG A 66 11.55 0.95 -6.64
C ARG A 66 10.94 2.19 -5.98
N SER A 67 11.27 3.38 -6.49
CA SER A 67 10.65 4.64 -6.05
C SER A 67 9.12 4.66 -6.25
N SER A 68 8.62 3.88 -7.21
CA SER A 68 7.18 3.65 -7.41
C SER A 68 6.56 2.63 -6.44
N GLY A 69 7.35 2.03 -5.55
CA GLY A 69 6.93 0.94 -4.67
C GLY A 69 6.93 -0.45 -5.31
N ALA A 70 7.07 -0.54 -6.63
CA ALA A 70 7.12 -1.80 -7.36
C ALA A 70 8.39 -2.58 -7.01
N MET A 71 8.24 -3.85 -6.62
CA MET A 71 9.36 -4.77 -6.41
C MET A 71 10.13 -4.99 -7.71
N ALA A 72 11.46 -4.93 -7.64
CA ALA A 72 12.36 -5.16 -8.77
C ALA A 72 12.75 -6.63 -8.92
#